data_AF-A0A8I1GQJ6-F1
#
_entry.id   AF-A0A8I1GQJ6-F1
#
_cell.length_a   1.000
_cell.length_b   1.000
_cell.length_c   1.000
_cell.angle_alpha   90.00
_cell.angle_beta   90.00
_cell.angle_gamma   90.00
#
_symmetry.space_group_name_H-M   'P 1'
#
loop_
_entity.id
_entity.type
_entity.pdbx_description
1 polymer ?
#
loop_
_entity_poly.entity_id
_entity_poly.type
_entity_poly.pdbx_seq_one_letter_code
_entity_poly.pdbx_strand_id
1 'polypeptide(L)'
;MKLKKTVSSLVLSAAILGSGATAAFAATEYVGGGTWNYGTGGGSVWSNYYHGSKVHKSSVIGAYYYSSPWTNPGYTSYASAPDTAGVDQSYWSVK
;
A
#
# COMPACT_ATOMS: atom_id res chain seq x y z
N MET A 1 10.31 31.81 -14.66
CA MET A 1 9.27 31.20 -13.80
C MET A 1 9.95 30.40 -12.70
N LYS A 2 9.76 30.79 -11.43
CA LYS A 2 10.29 30.03 -10.27
C LYS A 2 9.28 28.92 -9.93
N LEU A 3 9.50 27.70 -10.40
CA LEU A 3 8.71 26.55 -9.93
C LEU A 3 9.43 25.93 -8.74
N LYS A 4 8.65 25.79 -7.67
CA LYS A 4 9.05 25.56 -6.29
C LYS A 4 9.57 24.12 -6.18
N LYS A 5 10.74 23.92 -5.56
CA LYS A 5 11.22 22.59 -5.19
C LYS A 5 10.25 22.01 -4.16
N THR A 6 9.25 21.26 -4.62
CA THR A 6 8.39 20.50 -3.73
C THR A 6 9.25 19.42 -3.10
N VAL A 7 9.51 19.56 -1.81
CA VAL A 7 10.08 18.49 -0.99
C VAL A 7 9.03 17.39 -0.98
N SER A 8 9.18 16.44 -1.89
CA SER A 8 8.41 15.20 -1.89
C SER A 8 8.89 14.36 -0.72
N SER A 9 8.25 14.57 0.43
CA SER A 9 8.47 13.75 1.62
C SER A 9 7.92 12.34 1.33
N LEU A 10 8.81 11.44 0.91
CA LEU A 10 8.53 10.01 0.74
C LEU A 10 8.37 9.38 2.12
N VAL A 11 7.13 9.29 2.59
CA VAL A 11 6.82 8.44 3.75
C VAL A 11 6.45 7.07 3.21
N LEU A 12 7.27 6.07 3.54
CA LEU A 12 7.02 4.66 3.28
C LEU A 12 6.64 4.02 4.61
N SER A 13 5.54 3.30 4.68
CA SER A 13 5.32 2.37 5.79
C SER A 13 4.96 1.00 5.25
N ALA A 14 5.28 0.01 6.08
CA ALA A 14 5.23 -1.40 5.77
C ALA A 14 4.47 -2.11 6.88
N ALA A 15 3.63 -3.07 6.51
CA ALA A 15 3.01 -4.00 7.42
C ALA A 15 3.42 -5.41 7.02
N ILE A 16 3.76 -6.22 8.02
CA ILE A 16 4.14 -7.62 7.85
C ILE A 16 2.92 -8.46 8.26
N LEU A 17 2.49 -9.33 7.37
CA LEU A 17 1.33 -10.20 7.58
C LEU A 17 1.82 -11.66 7.61
N GLY A 18 1.55 -12.36 8.70
CA GLY A 18 1.84 -13.79 8.81
C GLY A 18 0.72 -14.60 8.17
N SER A 19 1.00 -15.23 7.03
CA SER A 19 0.03 -16.01 6.26
C SER A 19 0.13 -17.51 6.62
N GLY A 20 -0.16 -17.81 7.89
CA GLY A 20 -0.47 -19.18 8.30
C GLY A 20 -1.88 -19.56 7.85
N ALA A 21 -2.06 -20.75 7.26
CA ALA A 21 -3.34 -21.21 6.75
C ALA A 21 -4.49 -20.93 7.74
N THR A 22 -5.54 -20.25 7.28
CA THR A 22 -6.84 -19.97 7.94
C THR A 22 -6.97 -18.68 8.78
N ALA A 23 -7.01 -17.51 8.14
CA ALA A 23 -7.94 -16.38 8.42
C ALA A 23 -7.61 -15.21 7.47
N ALA A 24 -8.63 -14.53 6.94
CA ALA A 24 -8.38 -13.26 6.24
C ALA A 24 -8.05 -12.19 7.29
N PHE A 25 -6.87 -11.58 7.19
CA PHE A 25 -6.46 -10.45 8.00
C PHE A 25 -6.56 -9.18 7.17
N ALA A 26 -7.41 -8.25 7.59
CA ALA A 26 -7.55 -6.95 6.96
C ALA A 26 -7.50 -5.86 8.04
N ALA A 27 -6.70 -4.83 7.80
CA ALA A 27 -6.59 -3.68 8.67
C ALA A 27 -6.77 -2.38 7.85
N THR A 28 -7.27 -1.35 8.52
CA THR A 28 -7.34 0.00 7.97
C THR A 28 -6.67 0.95 8.95
N GLU A 29 -5.69 1.72 8.47
CA GLU A 29 -4.95 2.69 9.26
C GLU A 29 -4.97 4.08 8.59
N TYR A 30 -4.83 5.12 9.41
CA TYR A 30 -4.73 6.50 8.95
C TYR A 30 -3.29 6.99 9.03
N VAL A 31 -2.57 6.89 7.93
CA VAL A 31 -1.12 7.05 7.86
C VAL A 31 -0.75 8.00 6.73
N GLY A 32 0.32 8.78 6.91
CA GLY A 32 0.81 9.72 5.88
C GLY A 32 -0.16 10.84 5.47
N GLY A 33 -1.27 11.03 6.20
CA GLY A 33 -2.36 11.94 5.82
C GLY A 33 -3.43 11.32 4.90
N GLY A 34 -3.34 10.00 4.65
CA GLY A 34 -4.30 9.23 3.88
C GLY A 34 -4.92 8.07 4.67
N THR A 35 -5.69 7.23 3.97
CA THR A 35 -6.29 6.01 4.51
C THR A 35 -5.66 4.82 3.82
N TRP A 36 -5.10 3.90 4.59
CA TRP A 36 -4.44 2.71 4.10
C TRP A 36 -5.20 1.46 4.54
N ASN A 37 -5.74 0.71 3.59
CA ASN A 37 -6.36 -0.58 3.82
C ASN A 37 -5.48 -1.69 3.24
N TYR A 38 -5.06 -2.64 4.07
CA TYR A 38 -4.15 -3.70 3.67
C TYR A 38 -4.53 -5.01 4.35
N GLY A 39 -4.09 -6.13 3.78
CA GLY A 39 -4.42 -7.42 4.33
C GLY A 39 -3.95 -8.59 3.49
N THR A 40 -4.18 -9.79 4.02
CA THR A 40 -4.00 -11.07 3.34
C THR A 40 -5.24 -11.93 3.56
N GLY A 41 -5.72 -12.63 2.54
CA GLY A 41 -6.93 -13.44 2.63
C GLY A 41 -7.42 -13.91 1.27
N GLY A 42 -8.09 -15.06 1.25
CA GLY A 42 -8.67 -15.62 0.02
C GLY A 42 -7.64 -15.98 -1.07
N GLY A 43 -6.37 -16.20 -0.69
CA GLY A 43 -5.29 -16.50 -1.64
C GLY A 43 -4.57 -15.25 -2.17
N SER A 44 -4.68 -14.10 -1.51
CA SER A 44 -4.09 -12.84 -1.98
C SER A 44 -3.70 -11.91 -0.84
N VAL A 45 -2.59 -11.21 -1.01
CA VAL A 45 -2.18 -10.04 -0.22
C VAL A 45 -2.50 -8.76 -0.99
N TRP A 46 -3.03 -7.74 -0.32
CA TRP A 46 -3.32 -6.44 -0.92
C TRP A 46 -2.85 -5.26 -0.08
N SER A 47 -2.71 -4.12 -0.78
CA SER A 47 -2.39 -2.82 -0.22
C SER A 47 -3.12 -1.74 -1.03
N ASN A 48 -4.09 -1.09 -0.41
CA ASN A 48 -4.94 -0.07 -1.00
C ASN A 48 -4.76 1.24 -0.24
N TYR A 49 -4.25 2.28 -0.89
CA TYR A 49 -3.95 3.55 -0.22
C TYR A 49 -4.66 4.70 -0.91
N TYR A 50 -5.41 5.48 -0.13
CA TYR A 50 -6.10 6.68 -0.57
C TYR A 50 -5.43 7.91 0.05
N HIS A 51 -5.18 8.94 -0.75
CA HIS A 51 -4.77 10.24 -0.22
C HIS A 51 -5.50 11.38 -0.94
N GLY A 52 -6.17 12.25 -0.17
CA GLY A 52 -7.02 13.31 -0.73
C GLY A 52 -6.26 14.46 -1.41
N SER A 53 -5.05 14.79 -0.95
CA SER A 53 -4.30 15.98 -1.41
C SER A 53 -2.91 15.72 -2.01
N LYS A 54 -2.36 14.50 -1.92
CA LYS A 54 -1.00 14.19 -2.40
C LYS A 54 -0.98 13.00 -3.36
N VAL A 55 0.03 13.00 -4.22
CA VAL A 55 0.30 11.88 -5.13
C VAL A 55 0.83 10.71 -4.30
N HIS A 56 0.30 9.52 -4.54
CA HIS A 56 0.54 8.37 -3.69
C HIS A 56 0.56 7.07 -4.48
N LYS A 57 1.03 5.98 -3.88
CA LYS A 57 1.00 4.63 -4.46
C LYS A 57 0.96 3.57 -3.37
N SER A 58 0.72 2.32 -3.77
CA SER A 58 0.79 1.16 -2.89
C SER A 58 1.57 0.03 -3.56
N SER A 59 2.11 -0.87 -2.75
CA SER A 59 2.79 -2.08 -3.23
C SER A 59 2.62 -3.23 -2.24
N VAL A 60 2.82 -4.45 -2.74
CA VAL A 60 2.78 -5.69 -1.96
C VAL A 60 3.96 -6.58 -2.32
N ILE A 61 4.37 -7.43 -1.37
CA ILE A 61 5.23 -8.58 -1.60
C ILE A 61 4.42 -9.79 -1.13
N GLY A 62 3.93 -10.56 -2.10
CA GLY A 62 3.38 -11.90 -1.88
C GLY A 62 4.23 -12.90 -2.67
N ALA A 63 3.59 -13.72 -3.51
CA ALA A 63 4.28 -14.63 -4.44
C ALA A 63 5.23 -13.87 -5.39
N TYR A 64 4.92 -12.61 -5.67
CA TYR A 64 5.80 -11.66 -6.35
C TYR A 64 5.60 -10.25 -5.79
N TYR A 65 6.57 -9.39 -6.05
CA TYR A 65 6.44 -7.96 -5.79
C TYR A 65 5.55 -7.30 -6.85
N TYR A 66 4.54 -6.57 -6.40
CA TYR A 66 3.71 -5.73 -7.26
C TYR A 66 3.61 -4.32 -6.69
N SER A 67 3.79 -3.31 -7.54
CA SER A 67 3.59 -1.90 -7.19
C SER A 67 2.61 -1.27 -8.15
N SER A 68 1.67 -0.51 -7.60
CA SER A 68 0.84 0.39 -8.39
C SER A 68 1.71 1.51 -8.99
N PRO A 69 1.27 2.15 -10.09
CA PRO A 69 1.81 3.44 -10.49
C PRO A 69 1.50 4.50 -9.43
N TRP A 70 2.14 5.67 -9.56
CA TRP A 70 1.76 6.85 -8.80
C TRP A 70 0.36 7.32 -9.21
N THR A 71 -0.53 7.38 -8.24
CA THR A 71 -1.93 7.77 -8.36
C THR A 71 -2.11 9.23 -7.94
N ASN A 72 -2.94 9.96 -8.69
CA ASN A 72 -3.27 11.36 -8.41
C ASN A 72 -4.05 11.51 -7.09
N PRO A 73 -4.00 12.69 -6.45
CA PRO A 73 -4.80 12.98 -5.26
C PRO A 73 -6.30 12.74 -5.50
N GLY A 74 -7.01 12.28 -4.48
CA GLY A 74 -8.45 12.03 -4.53
C GLY A 74 -8.86 10.69 -5.15
N TYR A 75 -7.90 9.88 -5.57
CA TYR A 75 -8.10 8.49 -6.01
C TYR A 75 -7.44 7.52 -5.03
N THR A 76 -7.71 6.23 -5.22
CA THR A 76 -7.08 5.15 -4.44
C THR A 76 -6.07 4.42 -5.32
N SER A 77 -4.87 4.16 -4.80
CA SER A 77 -3.92 3.23 -5.41
C SER A 77 -4.19 1.80 -4.95
N TYR A 78 -4.16 0.84 -5.86
CA TYR A 78 -4.43 -0.56 -5.58
C TYR A 78 -3.21 -1.42 -5.93
N ALA A 79 -2.84 -2.31 -5.01
CA ALA A 79 -1.80 -3.30 -5.22
C ALA A 79 -2.25 -4.64 -4.65
N SER A 80 -2.10 -5.71 -5.43
CA SER A 80 -2.44 -7.06 -5.00
C SER A 80 -1.53 -8.08 -5.70
N ALA A 81 -1.22 -9.15 -4.98
CA ALA A 81 -0.50 -10.31 -5.48
C ALA A 81 -1.04 -11.56 -4.76
N PRO A 82 -0.90 -12.77 -5.35
CA PRO A 82 -1.16 -14.00 -4.64
C PRO A 82 -0.39 -14.04 -3.32
N ASP A 83 -1.01 -14.50 -2.25
CA ASP A 83 -0.35 -14.68 -0.96
C ASP A 83 0.65 -15.84 -1.04
N THR A 84 1.61 -15.83 -0.12
CA THR A 84 2.47 -16.99 0.12
C THR A 84 2.00 -17.68 1.39
N ALA A 85 2.32 -18.95 1.60
CA ALA A 85 2.12 -19.62 2.90
C ALA A 85 3.13 -19.15 3.98
N GLY A 86 3.81 -18.02 3.75
CA GLY A 86 4.93 -17.54 4.53
C GLY A 86 4.68 -16.15 5.14
N VAL A 87 5.41 -15.16 4.63
CA VAL A 87 5.34 -13.79 5.13
C VAL A 87 5.04 -12.89 3.96
N ASP A 88 3.86 -12.28 3.98
CA ASP A 88 3.46 -11.29 3.00
C ASP A 88 3.67 -9.88 3.57
N GLN A 89 3.87 -8.90 2.70
CA GLN A 89 4.11 -7.53 3.11
C GLN A 89 3.29 -6.57 2.28
N SER A 90 2.75 -5.56 2.94
CA SER A 90 1.97 -4.49 2.31
C SER A 90 2.64 -3.15 2.59
N TYR A 91 2.65 -2.28 1.58
CA TYR A 91 3.33 -1.00 1.62
C TYR A 91 2.49 0.12 1.00
N TRP A 92 2.73 1.34 1.44
CA TRP A 92 2.22 2.55 0.80
C TRP A 92 3.30 3.63 0.72
N SER A 93 3.12 4.57 -0.20
CA SER A 93 4.02 5.72 -0.34
C SER A 93 3.26 6.97 -0.74
N VAL A 94 3.67 8.12 -0.21
CA VAL A 94 3.15 9.44 -0.59
C VAL A 94 4.31 10.36 -0.98
N LYS A 95 4.10 11.31 -1.89
CA LYS A 95 5.09 12.32 -2.27
C LYS A 95 4.50 13.69 -2.56
#